data_AF-A0A1G1WH97-F1
#
_entry.id   AF-A0A1G1WH97-F1
#
_cell.length_a   1.000
_cell.length_b   1.000
_cell.length_c   1.000
_cell.angle_alpha   90.00
_cell.angle_beta   90.00
_cell.angle_gamma   90.00
#
_symmetry.space_group_name_H-M   'P 1'
#
loop_
_entity.id
_entity.type
_entity.pdbx_description
1 polymer ?
#
loop_
_entity_poly.entity_id
_entity_poly.type
_entity_poly.pdbx_seq_one_letter_code
_entity_poly.pdbx_strand_id
1 'polypeptide(L)'
;MVLQVTALRLGKSLQEIERLDVHIQGPMLVYNGTPTHNADLMAVLDLPNGLIPKSRVFIIEEVKDRSGESRLIRNTLDQILSFPTDQLGYQLNGTVAIVSSAPHLPRILRYLGKYRPIPDAVPIRCFPVPSDPEWSEQFAEEEIDRVCEYLQQGYLTAAPYPKNLGVG
;
A
#
# COMPACT_ATOMS: atom_id res chain seq x y z
N MET A 1 -5.10 -3.35 -11.13
CA MET A 1 -4.59 -4.51 -10.35
C MET A 1 -5.70 -5.41 -9.80
N VAL A 2 -6.65 -4.95 -8.97
CA VAL A 2 -7.70 -5.82 -8.36
C VAL A 2 -8.47 -6.63 -9.40
N LEU A 3 -8.99 -5.96 -10.44
CA LEU A 3 -9.75 -6.62 -11.50
C LEU A 3 -8.89 -7.61 -12.30
N GLN A 4 -7.62 -7.26 -12.56
CA GLN A 4 -6.66 -8.15 -13.25
C GLN A 4 -6.38 -9.41 -12.46
N VAL A 5 -6.12 -9.29 -11.15
CA VAL A 5 -5.90 -10.45 -10.27
C VAL A 5 -7.16 -11.32 -10.20
N THR A 6 -8.34 -10.69 -10.11
CA THR A 6 -9.63 -11.40 -10.11
C THR A 6 -9.85 -12.17 -11.41
N ALA A 7 -9.61 -11.51 -12.55
CA ALA A 7 -9.71 -12.11 -13.88
C ALA A 7 -8.77 -13.29 -14.05
N LEU A 8 -7.50 -13.15 -13.65
CA LEU A 8 -6.53 -14.24 -13.68
C LEU A 8 -6.95 -15.43 -12.83
N ARG A 9 -7.50 -15.20 -11.63
CA ARG A 9 -7.97 -16.28 -10.74
C ARG A 9 -9.17 -17.04 -11.31
N LEU A 10 -10.02 -16.34 -12.05
CA LEU A 10 -11.26 -16.89 -12.62
C LEU A 10 -11.09 -17.41 -14.05
N GLY A 11 -9.98 -17.14 -14.72
CA GLY A 11 -9.80 -17.43 -16.15
C GLY A 11 -10.75 -16.63 -17.05
N LYS A 12 -11.16 -15.43 -16.62
CA LYS A 12 -12.06 -14.53 -17.35
C LYS A 12 -11.27 -13.38 -18.00
N SER A 13 -11.84 -12.73 -19.01
CA SER A 13 -11.33 -11.44 -19.49
C SER A 13 -11.70 -10.30 -18.52
N LEU A 14 -11.01 -9.16 -18.61
CA LEU A 14 -11.27 -8.00 -17.75
C LEU A 14 -12.68 -7.43 -17.93
N GLN A 15 -13.22 -7.52 -19.14
CA GLN A 15 -14.54 -6.99 -19.51
C GLN A 15 -15.68 -7.83 -18.92
N GLU A 16 -15.40 -9.09 -18.55
CA GLU A 16 -16.37 -10.02 -17.97
C GLU A 16 -16.37 -10.01 -16.43
N ILE A 17 -15.52 -9.19 -15.80
CA ILE A 17 -15.42 -9.13 -14.33
C ILE A 17 -16.54 -8.29 -13.75
N GLU A 18 -17.34 -8.95 -12.92
CA GLU A 18 -18.41 -8.32 -12.18
C GLU A 18 -17.99 -8.01 -10.72
N ARG A 19 -18.74 -7.15 -10.05
CA ARG A 19 -18.49 -6.82 -8.63
C ARG A 19 -18.53 -8.06 -7.73
N LEU A 20 -19.39 -9.04 -8.03
CA LEU A 20 -19.49 -10.30 -7.29
C LEU A 20 -18.22 -11.16 -7.45
N ASP A 21 -17.62 -11.19 -8.65
CA ASP A 21 -16.35 -11.87 -8.88
C ASP A 21 -15.26 -11.32 -7.96
N VAL A 22 -15.17 -9.99 -7.85
CA VAL A 22 -14.21 -9.32 -6.97
C VAL A 22 -14.50 -9.62 -5.50
N HIS A 23 -15.77 -9.66 -5.11
CA HIS A 23 -16.16 -10.01 -3.73
C HIS A 23 -15.65 -11.39 -3.32
N ILE A 24 -15.76 -12.39 -4.21
CA ILE A 24 -15.43 -13.78 -3.92
C ILE A 24 -13.93 -14.04 -4.12
N GLN A 25 -13.37 -13.56 -5.23
CA GLN A 25 -12.03 -13.94 -5.71
C GLN A 25 -11.04 -12.78 -5.81
N GLY A 26 -11.44 -11.53 -5.58
CA GLY A 26 -10.51 -10.40 -5.64
C GLY A 26 -9.42 -10.49 -4.58
N PRO A 27 -8.29 -9.79 -4.66
CA PRO A 27 -7.37 -9.64 -3.52
C PRO A 27 -8.03 -8.84 -2.38
N MET A 28 -7.47 -8.93 -1.17
CA MET A 28 -7.79 -7.98 -0.10
C MET A 28 -6.98 -6.70 -0.34
N LEU A 29 -7.63 -5.55 -0.30
CA LEU A 29 -6.98 -4.24 -0.31
C LEU A 29 -6.83 -3.75 1.13
N VAL A 30 -5.61 -3.47 1.54
CA VAL A 30 -5.34 -2.75 2.78
C VAL A 30 -5.06 -1.30 2.42
N TYR A 31 -5.78 -0.38 3.03
CA TYR A 31 -5.61 1.05 2.81
C TYR A 31 -5.44 1.77 4.14
N ASN A 32 -4.32 2.45 4.30
CA ASN A 32 -3.91 3.12 5.53
C ASN A 32 -3.61 4.59 5.22
N GLY A 33 -4.58 5.29 4.63
CA GLY A 33 -4.47 6.71 4.31
C GLY A 33 -4.58 7.60 5.54
N THR A 34 -4.34 8.90 5.33
CA THR A 34 -4.77 9.94 6.28
C THR A 34 -6.31 10.03 6.26
N PRO A 35 -6.95 10.73 7.23
CA PRO A 35 -8.40 10.89 7.22
C PRO A 35 -8.98 11.40 5.90
N THR A 36 -8.31 12.38 5.27
CA THR A 36 -8.72 12.91 3.95
C THR A 36 -8.64 11.83 2.87
N HIS A 37 -7.52 11.12 2.79
CA HIS A 37 -7.34 10.04 1.81
C HIS A 37 -8.36 8.90 1.99
N ASN A 38 -8.68 8.55 3.25
CA ASN A 38 -9.67 7.53 3.55
C ASN A 38 -11.08 7.97 3.12
N ALA A 39 -11.43 9.25 3.33
CA ALA A 39 -12.69 9.81 2.85
C ALA A 39 -12.80 9.77 1.31
N ASP A 40 -11.73 10.13 0.61
CA ASP A 40 -11.68 10.06 -0.87
C ASP A 40 -11.85 8.63 -1.37
N LEU A 41 -11.15 7.66 -0.75
CA LEU A 41 -11.32 6.25 -1.08
C LEU A 41 -12.76 5.78 -0.85
N MET A 42 -13.37 6.15 0.28
CA MET A 42 -14.75 5.78 0.58
C MET A 42 -15.73 6.33 -0.45
N ALA A 43 -15.55 7.59 -0.88
CA ALA A 43 -16.34 8.18 -1.95
C ALA A 43 -16.21 7.41 -3.27
N VAL A 44 -15.00 6.96 -3.63
CA VAL A 44 -14.77 6.11 -4.81
C VAL A 44 -15.46 4.74 -4.67
N LEU A 45 -15.43 4.13 -3.49
CA LEU A 45 -16.07 2.82 -3.24
C LEU A 45 -17.61 2.90 -3.24
N ASP A 46 -18.18 4.08 -3.02
CA ASP A 46 -19.61 4.37 -3.06
C ASP A 46 -20.14 4.72 -4.45
N LEU A 47 -19.28 4.81 -5.47
CA LEU A 47 -19.73 5.02 -6.84
C LEU A 47 -20.62 3.84 -7.31
N PRO A 48 -21.79 4.11 -7.92
CA PRO A 48 -22.75 3.08 -8.34
C PRO A 48 -22.15 2.01 -9.26
N ASN A 49 -21.19 2.39 -10.09
CA ASN A 49 -20.52 1.51 -11.05
C ASN A 49 -19.16 0.99 -10.54
N GLY A 50 -18.87 1.15 -9.24
CA GLY A 50 -17.64 0.65 -8.63
C GLY A 50 -17.60 -0.87 -8.64
N LEU A 51 -16.57 -1.46 -9.24
CA LEU A 51 -16.39 -2.92 -9.28
C LEU A 51 -15.73 -3.49 -8.02
N ILE A 52 -15.13 -2.64 -7.19
CA ILE A 52 -14.47 -3.05 -5.94
C ILE A 52 -15.47 -2.91 -4.79
N PRO A 53 -15.93 -4.02 -4.17
CA PRO A 53 -16.83 -3.93 -3.03
C PRO A 53 -16.07 -3.56 -1.76
N LYS A 54 -16.71 -2.77 -0.88
CA LYS A 54 -16.17 -2.38 0.44
C LYS A 54 -15.70 -3.57 1.29
N SER A 55 -16.33 -4.75 1.13
CA SER A 55 -15.94 -5.98 1.81
C SER A 55 -14.58 -6.55 1.40
N ARG A 56 -13.93 -6.03 0.35
CA ARG A 56 -12.55 -6.34 -0.04
C ARG A 56 -11.57 -5.22 0.31
N VAL A 57 -11.99 -4.22 1.07
CA VAL A 57 -11.17 -3.09 1.49
C VAL A 57 -11.13 -3.04 3.01
N PHE A 58 -9.94 -3.18 3.55
CA PHE A 58 -9.65 -3.00 4.96
C PHE A 58 -9.00 -1.63 5.15
N ILE A 59 -9.77 -0.67 5.67
CA ILE A 59 -9.29 0.69 5.93
C ILE A 59 -8.74 0.76 7.35
N ILE A 60 -7.54 1.30 7.48
CA ILE A 60 -6.87 1.52 8.75
C ILE A 60 -6.78 3.03 8.95
N GLU A 61 -7.39 3.49 10.04
CA GLU A 61 -7.49 4.93 10.33
C GLU A 61 -6.49 5.35 11.42
N GLU A 62 -6.06 4.39 12.24
CA GLU A 62 -5.26 4.64 13.43
C GLU A 62 -3.98 3.81 13.46
N VAL A 63 -2.97 4.37 14.11
CA VAL A 63 -1.73 3.71 14.49
C VAL A 63 -1.58 3.78 16.01
N LYS A 64 -1.09 2.69 16.62
CA LYS A 64 -0.72 2.70 18.03
C LYS A 64 0.67 3.28 18.20
N ASP A 65 0.82 4.22 19.12
CA ASP A 65 2.13 4.76 19.47
C ASP A 65 2.88 3.86 20.49
N ARG A 66 4.05 4.32 20.95
CA ARG A 66 4.88 3.59 21.91
C ARG A 66 4.25 3.43 23.29
N SER A 67 3.30 4.29 23.65
CA SER A 67 2.53 4.20 24.89
C SER A 67 1.33 3.26 24.76
N GLY A 68 1.03 2.79 23.55
CA GLY A 68 -0.12 1.94 23.24
C GLY A 68 -1.39 2.72 22.94
N GLU A 69 -1.33 4.06 22.93
CA GLU A 69 -2.45 4.91 22.58
C GLU A 69 -2.67 4.91 21.06
N SER A 70 -3.94 4.77 20.66
CA SER A 70 -4.38 4.93 19.27
C SER A 70 -4.40 6.41 18.89
N ARG A 71 -3.88 6.71 17.69
CA ARG A 71 -4.02 8.03 17.07
C ARG A 71 -4.19 7.91 15.57
N LEU A 72 -4.78 8.93 14.96
CA LEU A 72 -4.95 9.00 13.50
C LEU A 72 -3.60 8.94 12.76
N ILE A 73 -3.62 8.29 11.59
CA ILE A 73 -2.51 8.27 10.64
C ILE A 73 -2.28 9.66 10.05
N ARG A 74 -1.05 10.19 10.18
CA ARG A 74 -0.68 11.54 9.73
C ARG A 74 0.36 11.57 8.63
N ASN A 75 1.21 10.56 8.57
CA ASN A 75 2.37 10.53 7.68
C ASN A 75 2.72 9.10 7.25
N THR A 76 3.65 8.95 6.32
CA THR A 76 4.07 7.64 5.81
C THR A 76 4.59 6.70 6.89
N LEU A 77 5.28 7.21 7.91
CA LEU A 77 5.76 6.34 9.00
C LEU A 77 4.59 5.71 9.75
N ASP A 78 3.54 6.49 10.02
CA ASP A 78 2.31 5.96 10.64
C ASP A 78 1.68 4.86 9.79
N GLN A 79 1.63 5.04 8.47
CA GLN A 79 1.13 4.03 7.53
C GLN A 79 1.94 2.73 7.63
N ILE A 80 3.27 2.84 7.67
CA ILE A 80 4.17 1.69 7.75
C ILE A 80 3.97 0.94 9.06
N LEU A 81 3.85 1.66 10.17
CA LEU A 81 3.65 1.09 11.51
C LEU A 81 2.24 0.55 11.73
N SER A 82 1.25 1.07 11.01
CA SER A 82 -0.15 0.62 11.10
C SER A 82 -0.42 -0.65 10.27
N PHE A 83 0.60 -1.23 9.61
CA PHE A 83 0.37 -2.40 8.77
C PHE A 83 -0.18 -3.56 9.62
N PRO A 84 -1.31 -4.16 9.22
CA PRO A 84 -2.16 -4.96 10.11
C PRO A 84 -1.70 -6.43 10.20
N THR A 85 -0.43 -6.67 10.52
CA THR A 85 0.16 -8.03 10.49
C THR A 85 -0.63 -9.03 11.34
N ASP A 86 -1.02 -8.64 12.55
CA ASP A 86 -1.75 -9.51 13.48
C ASP A 86 -3.21 -9.76 13.03
N GLN A 87 -3.84 -8.73 12.45
CA GLN A 87 -5.23 -8.80 12.00
C GLN A 87 -5.36 -9.58 10.68
N LEU A 88 -4.30 -9.56 9.86
CA LEU A 88 -4.22 -10.37 8.63
C LEU A 88 -3.81 -11.82 8.90
N GLY A 89 -3.13 -12.11 10.02
CA GLY A 89 -2.83 -13.46 10.49
C GLY A 89 -2.41 -14.45 9.39
N TYR A 90 -3.12 -15.58 9.30
CA TYR A 90 -2.95 -16.67 8.32
C TYR A 90 -3.17 -16.28 6.84
N GLN A 91 -3.69 -15.08 6.54
CA GLN A 91 -3.91 -14.61 5.16
C GLN A 91 -2.64 -14.10 4.48
N LEU A 92 -1.55 -13.93 5.22
CA LEU A 92 -0.25 -13.56 4.66
C LEU A 92 0.52 -14.75 4.03
N ASN A 93 -0.07 -15.94 3.95
CA ASN A 93 0.47 -17.09 3.18
C ASN A 93 0.62 -16.80 1.66
N GLY A 94 0.23 -15.59 1.21
CA GLY A 94 0.39 -15.12 -0.16
C GLY A 94 1.55 -14.14 -0.33
N THR A 95 1.36 -13.21 -1.26
CA THR A 95 2.31 -12.15 -1.60
C THR A 95 1.69 -10.80 -1.27
N VAL A 96 2.47 -9.88 -0.70
CA VAL A 96 2.05 -8.50 -0.47
C VAL A 96 2.44 -7.66 -1.69
N ALA A 97 1.44 -7.06 -2.32
CA ALA A 97 1.64 -6.07 -3.37
C ALA A 97 1.64 -4.66 -2.76
N ILE A 98 2.75 -3.95 -2.87
CA ILE A 98 2.85 -2.54 -2.47
C ILE A 98 2.52 -1.70 -3.69
N VAL A 99 1.46 -0.90 -3.57
CA VAL A 99 1.04 0.06 -4.58
C VAL A 99 1.27 1.45 -4.02
N SER A 100 2.12 2.23 -4.67
CA SER A 100 2.36 3.64 -4.33
C SER A 100 2.77 4.40 -5.58
N SER A 101 2.75 5.72 -5.53
CA SER A 101 3.33 6.53 -6.58
C SER A 101 4.81 6.20 -6.78
N ALA A 102 5.27 6.25 -8.03
CA ALA A 102 6.64 5.89 -8.38
C ALA A 102 7.70 6.71 -7.61
N PRO A 103 7.55 8.04 -7.43
CA PRO A 103 8.50 8.83 -6.64
C PRO A 103 8.54 8.48 -5.14
N HIS A 104 7.41 8.08 -4.56
CA HIS A 104 7.28 7.79 -3.13
C HIS A 104 7.77 6.39 -2.74
N LEU A 105 7.69 5.45 -3.69
CA LEU A 105 8.03 4.05 -3.48
C LEU A 105 9.44 3.83 -2.86
N PRO A 106 10.52 4.47 -3.31
CA PRO A 106 11.84 4.32 -2.70
C PRO A 106 11.87 4.61 -1.19
N ARG A 107 11.15 5.65 -0.75
CA ARG A 107 11.05 6.00 0.68
C ARG A 107 10.28 4.96 1.46
N ILE A 108 9.16 4.46 0.92
CA ILE A 108 8.39 3.35 1.50
C ILE A 108 9.28 2.11 1.70
N LEU A 109 10.04 1.71 0.68
CA LEU A 109 10.88 0.52 0.75
C LEU A 109 11.99 0.63 1.81
N ARG A 110 12.51 1.84 2.04
CA ARG A 110 13.48 2.11 3.11
C ARG A 110 12.84 2.10 4.51
N TYR A 111 11.60 2.58 4.62
CA TYR A 111 10.80 2.45 5.83
C TYR A 111 10.55 0.97 6.15
N LEU A 112 10.12 0.18 5.16
CA LEU A 112 9.91 -1.26 5.33
C LEU A 112 11.18 -1.99 5.74
N GLY A 113 12.34 -1.63 5.18
CA GLY A 113 13.62 -2.20 5.59
C GLY A 113 14.00 -1.92 7.04
N LYS A 114 13.60 -0.75 7.55
CA LYS A 114 13.88 -0.32 8.92
C LYS A 114 12.94 -0.92 9.95
N TYR A 115 11.64 -0.81 9.70
CA TYR A 115 10.60 -1.15 10.68
C TYR A 115 10.08 -2.57 10.52
N ARG A 116 10.30 -3.20 9.35
CA ARG A 116 9.92 -4.58 9.03
C ARG A 116 8.53 -4.98 9.53
N PRO A 117 7.48 -4.23 9.17
CA PRO A 117 6.14 -4.57 9.61
C PRO A 117 5.63 -5.87 8.97
N ILE A 118 6.13 -6.20 7.78
CA ILE A 118 5.79 -7.42 7.04
C ILE A 118 6.82 -8.51 7.41
N PRO A 119 6.40 -9.73 7.78
CA PRO A 119 7.32 -10.82 8.08
C PRO A 119 8.25 -11.14 6.90
N ASP A 120 9.54 -11.42 7.17
CA ASP A 120 10.56 -11.66 6.14
C ASP A 120 10.23 -12.84 5.19
N ALA A 121 9.40 -13.79 5.65
CA ALA A 121 8.95 -14.93 4.84
C ALA A 121 7.90 -14.58 3.77
N VAL A 122 7.26 -13.41 3.86
CA VAL A 122 6.19 -12.98 2.96
C VAL A 122 6.80 -12.27 1.75
N PRO A 123 6.63 -12.79 0.52
CA PRO A 123 7.13 -12.13 -0.68
C PRO A 123 6.48 -10.76 -0.86
N ILE A 124 7.30 -9.77 -1.21
CA ILE A 124 6.86 -8.43 -1.57
C ILE A 124 6.99 -8.24 -3.08
N ARG A 125 5.96 -7.64 -3.69
CA ARG A 125 5.95 -7.19 -5.09
C ARG A 125 5.62 -5.71 -5.12
N CYS A 126 6.37 -4.93 -5.88
CA CYS A 126 6.18 -3.48 -5.96
C CYS A 126 5.47 -3.13 -7.26
N PHE A 127 4.44 -2.29 -7.17
CA PHE A 127 3.68 -1.79 -8.30
C PHE A 127 3.68 -0.26 -8.25
N PRO A 128 4.75 0.40 -8.74
CA PRO A 128 4.79 1.84 -8.82
C PRO A 128 3.72 2.33 -9.80
N VAL A 129 2.93 3.31 -9.37
CA VAL A 129 1.93 3.99 -10.19
C VAL A 129 2.53 5.31 -10.68
N PRO A 130 2.43 5.66 -11.97
CA PRO A 130 2.89 6.96 -12.44
C PRO A 130 2.16 8.08 -11.69
N SER A 131 2.90 9.11 -11.31
CA SER A 131 2.31 10.37 -10.85
C SER A 131 1.69 11.10 -12.04
N ASP A 132 0.86 12.09 -11.76
CA ASP A 132 0.39 13.03 -12.78
C ASP A 132 1.60 13.69 -13.47
N PRO A 133 1.64 13.73 -14.82
CA PRO A 133 2.72 14.37 -15.55
C PRO A 133 3.00 15.81 -15.11
N GLU A 134 1.96 16.59 -14.77
CA GLU A 134 2.09 18.03 -14.49
C GLU A 134 2.94 18.36 -13.26
N TRP A 135 2.98 17.45 -12.27
CA TRP A 135 3.72 17.64 -11.02
C TRP A 135 4.70 16.49 -10.72
N SER A 136 4.92 15.61 -11.70
CA SER A 136 5.77 14.42 -11.54
C SER A 136 7.22 14.73 -11.18
N GLU A 137 7.82 15.73 -11.82
CA GLU A 137 9.21 16.15 -11.58
C GLU A 137 9.38 16.77 -10.19
N GLN A 138 8.55 17.76 -9.84
CA GLN A 138 8.57 18.39 -8.53
C GLN A 138 8.40 17.36 -7.40
N PHE A 139 7.46 16.41 -7.57
CA PHE A 139 7.26 15.38 -6.56
C PHE A 139 8.44 14.41 -6.44
N ALA A 140 9.12 14.12 -7.54
CA ALA A 140 10.37 13.35 -7.49
C ALA A 140 11.47 14.09 -6.72
N GLU A 141 11.64 15.39 -6.94
CA GLU A 141 12.60 16.22 -6.21
C GLU A 141 12.28 16.26 -4.70
N GLU A 142 11.02 16.52 -4.34
CA GLU A 142 10.58 16.51 -2.94
C GLU A 142 10.82 15.16 -2.25
N GLU A 143 10.59 14.05 -2.96
CA GLU A 143 10.83 12.71 -2.41
C GLU A 143 12.33 12.40 -2.27
N ILE A 144 13.17 12.90 -3.17
CA ILE A 144 14.63 12.79 -3.05
C ILE A 144 15.10 13.54 -1.80
N ASP A 145 14.65 14.78 -1.61
CA ASP A 145 15.01 15.60 -0.47
C ASP A 145 14.57 14.95 0.85
N ARG A 146 13.32 14.46 0.92
CA ARG A 146 12.80 13.73 2.09
C ARG A 146 13.60 12.45 2.36
N VAL A 147 14.02 11.72 1.32
CA VAL A 147 14.87 10.53 1.51
C VAL A 147 16.21 10.92 2.11
N CYS A 148 16.86 11.96 1.60
CA CYS A 148 18.14 12.45 2.12
C CYS A 148 18.02 12.91 3.57
N GLU A 149 17.03 13.75 3.87
CA GLU A 149 16.76 14.27 5.21
C GLU A 149 16.50 13.12 6.21
N TYR A 150 15.59 12.21 5.86
CA TYR A 150 15.21 11.13 6.77
C TYR A 150 16.28 10.04 6.91
N LEU A 151 17.19 9.90 5.94
CA LEU A 151 18.41 9.12 6.12
C LEU A 151 19.34 9.75 7.16
N GLN A 152 19.57 11.06 7.08
CA GLN A 152 20.40 11.79 8.04
C GLN A 152 19.84 11.75 9.46
N GLN A 153 18.51 11.87 9.59
CA GLN A 153 17.80 11.77 10.88
C GLN A 153 17.70 10.32 11.39
N GLY A 154 18.12 9.34 10.60
CA GLY A 154 18.08 7.93 10.96
C GLY A 154 16.67 7.34 10.95
N TYR A 155 15.68 7.94 10.27
CA TYR A 155 14.34 7.38 10.10
C TYR A 155 14.22 6.36 8.96
N LEU A 156 15.24 6.25 8.10
CA LEU A 156 15.27 5.32 6.98
C LEU A 156 16.48 4.39 7.04
N THR A 157 16.40 3.25 6.34
CA THR A 157 17.58 2.42 6.04
C THR A 157 18.33 2.92 4.81
N ALA A 158 19.65 2.76 4.80
CA ALA A 158 20.53 3.16 3.69
C ALA A 158 20.35 2.32 2.41
N ALA A 159 19.83 1.10 2.52
CA ALA A 159 19.43 0.27 1.38
C ALA A 159 17.91 0.03 1.42
N PRO A 160 17.19 0.12 0.29
CA PRO A 160 15.77 -0.22 0.24
C PRO A 160 15.55 -1.72 0.50
N TYR A 161 14.34 -2.08 0.94
CA TYR A 161 13.89 -3.47 1.13
C TYR A 161 12.75 -3.84 0.18
N PRO A 162 12.74 -5.07 -0.39
CA PRO A 162 13.80 -6.07 -0.33
C PRO A 162 15.06 -5.60 -1.07
N LYS A 163 16.24 -6.03 -0.60
CA LYS A 163 17.55 -5.65 -1.20
C LYS A 163 17.62 -5.97 -2.69
N ASN A 164 16.85 -6.97 -3.13
CA ASN A 164 16.62 -7.32 -4.52
C ASN A 164 15.15 -7.06 -4.84
N LEU A 165 14.85 -5.97 -5.56
CA LEU A 165 13.47 -5.60 -5.94
C LEU A 165 12.85 -6.53 -7.00
N GLY A 166 13.45 -7.69 -7.26
CA GLY A 166 12.90 -8.69 -8.17
C GLY A 166 12.73 -8.18 -9.59
N VAL A 167 13.66 -7.34 -10.06
CA VAL A 167 13.85 -7.13 -11.50
C VAL A 167 14.56 -8.38 -12.01
N GLY A 168 13.78 -9.41 -12.32
CA GLY A 168 14.21 -10.68 -12.89
C GLY A 168 13.30 -11.04 -14.05
#